data_AF-A0A7C4BLS9-F1
#
_entry.id   AF-A0A7C4BLS9-F1
#
_cell.length_a   1.000
_cell.length_b   1.000
_cell.length_c   1.000
_cell.angle_alpha   90.00
_cell.angle_beta   90.00
_cell.angle_gamma   90.00
#
_symmetry.space_group_name_H-M   'P 1'
#
loop_
_entity.id
_entity.type
_entity.pdbx_description
1 polymer ?
#
loop_
_entity_poly.entity_id
_entity_poly.type
_entity_poly.pdbx_seq_one_letter_code
_entity_poly.pdbx_strand_id
1 'polypeptide(L)'
;MQGSQLAEFLVKRGRKVIIVDEGDEIGKGLPEILIKPRLIDWLEGKGVQIIKRAKLLEITGNGLNIQTEKEGKRFLEVDNVLTALPLMPNENMLKEFNGCAPEIHAIGDCKTPGLIVDAIHEGFKVGINL
;
A
#
# COMPACT_ATOMS: atom_id res chain seq x y z
N MET A 1 -0.17 4.96 -1.71
CA MET A 1 -0.02 5.70 -0.44
C MET A 1 0.77 4.90 0.60
N GLN A 2 0.36 3.67 0.87
CA GLN A 2 0.88 2.82 1.95
C GLN A 2 2.37 2.51 1.79
N GLY A 3 2.83 2.21 0.56
CA GLY A 3 4.24 1.94 0.28
C GLY A 3 5.19 3.09 0.64
N SER A 4 4.80 4.34 0.36
CA SER A 4 5.63 5.52 0.71
C SER A 4 5.62 5.82 2.21
N GLN A 5 4.51 5.55 2.91
CA GLN A 5 4.44 5.67 4.38
C GLN A 5 5.26 4.57 5.07
N LEU A 6 5.24 3.34 4.54
CA LEU A 6 6.10 2.25 5.01
C LEU A 6 7.57 2.58 4.81
N ALA A 7 7.94 3.14 3.65
CA ALA A 7 9.29 3.60 3.40
C ALA A 7 9.73 4.66 4.42
N GLU A 8 8.88 5.65 4.71
CA GLU A 8 9.15 6.65 5.75
C GLU A 8 9.41 6.01 7.12
N PHE A 9 8.56 5.06 7.52
CA PHE A 9 8.68 4.33 8.77
C PHE A 9 10.01 3.59 8.89
N LEU A 10 10.48 2.95 7.82
CA LEU A 10 11.71 2.17 7.76
C LEU A 10 12.96 3.08 7.72
N VAL A 11 12.92 4.16 6.94
CA VAL A 11 14.01 5.15 6.86
C VAL A 11 14.24 5.80 8.23
N LYS A 12 13.16 6.16 8.95
CA LYS A 12 13.25 6.68 10.33
C LYS A 12 13.89 5.70 11.32
N ARG A 13 14.02 4.43 10.96
CA ARG A 13 14.65 3.36 11.75
C ARG A 13 16.02 2.94 11.20
N GLY A 14 16.64 3.79 10.38
CA GLY A 14 17.99 3.56 9.88
C GLY A 14 18.09 2.48 8.80
N ARG A 15 16.98 2.09 8.17
CA ARG A 15 17.01 1.14 7.05
C ARG A 15 17.30 1.86 5.74
N LYS A 16 18.10 1.23 4.87
CA LYS A 16 18.23 1.63 3.46
C LYS A 16 17.03 1.08 2.70
N VAL A 17 16.32 1.95 2.00
CA VAL A 17 15.06 1.59 1.34
C VAL A 17 15.13 1.87 -0.16
N ILE A 18 14.61 0.93 -0.94
CA ILE A 18 14.32 1.08 -2.36
C ILE A 18 12.81 0.90 -2.51
N ILE A 19 12.14 1.82 -3.18
CA ILE A 19 10.73 1.69 -3.55
C ILE A 19 10.67 1.26 -5.01
N VAL A 20 9.97 0.16 -5.29
CA VAL A 20 9.66 -0.30 -6.64
C VAL A 20 8.15 -0.21 -6.83
N ASP A 21 7.72 0.50 -7.86
CA ASP A 21 6.31 0.67 -8.21
C ASP A 21 6.11 0.47 -9.72
N GLU A 22 5.04 -0.25 -10.09
CA GLU A 22 4.69 -0.46 -11.49
C GLU A 22 4.06 0.79 -12.12
N GLY A 23 3.49 1.68 -11.29
CA GLY A 23 2.93 2.96 -11.70
C GLY A 23 3.99 4.01 -12.04
N ASP A 24 3.55 5.14 -12.57
CA ASP A 24 4.41 6.26 -12.95
C ASP A 24 4.60 7.31 -11.84
N GLU A 25 3.87 7.14 -10.75
CA GLU A 25 3.96 7.90 -9.52
C GLU A 25 3.88 6.98 -8.29
N ILE A 26 4.42 7.46 -7.17
CA ILE A 26 4.23 6.81 -5.86
C ILE A 26 3.37 7.69 -4.97
N GLY A 27 2.82 7.10 -3.91
CA GLY A 27 2.04 7.86 -2.93
C GLY A 27 0.61 8.18 -3.37
N LYS A 28 0.10 7.60 -4.47
CA LYS A 28 -1.31 7.73 -4.90
C LYS A 28 -2.26 7.51 -3.72
N GLY A 29 -3.20 8.43 -3.52
CA GLY A 29 -4.11 8.48 -2.37
C GLY A 29 -3.68 9.44 -1.24
N LEU A 30 -2.44 9.94 -1.27
CA LEU A 30 -2.02 11.04 -0.39
C LEU A 30 -2.54 12.39 -0.91
N PRO A 31 -2.82 13.37 -0.04
CA PRO A 31 -3.16 14.72 -0.46
C PRO A 31 -2.06 15.36 -1.34
N GLU A 32 -2.43 15.71 -2.57
CA GLU A 32 -1.51 16.10 -3.66
C GLU A 32 -0.80 17.44 -3.43
N ILE A 33 -1.39 18.37 -2.69
CA ILE A 33 -0.87 19.75 -2.61
C ILE A 33 0.33 19.87 -1.64
N LEU A 34 0.21 19.32 -0.43
CA LEU A 34 1.22 19.51 0.62
C LEU A 34 1.83 18.22 1.15
N ILE A 35 1.03 17.15 1.27
CA ILE A 35 1.47 15.94 1.98
C ILE A 35 2.33 15.07 1.07
N LYS A 36 1.85 14.79 -0.14
CA LYS A 36 2.57 13.94 -1.09
C LYS A 36 3.91 14.56 -1.51
N PRO A 37 3.99 15.82 -2.01
CA PRO A 37 5.27 16.39 -2.44
C PRO A 37 6.29 16.42 -1.31
N ARG A 38 5.89 16.88 -0.11
CA ARG A 38 6.76 16.93 1.06
C ARG A 38 7.31 15.56 1.46
N LEU A 39 6.49 14.52 1.39
CA LEU A 39 6.93 13.16 1.70
C LEU A 39 7.94 12.66 0.67
N ILE A 40 7.67 12.87 -0.63
CA ILE A 40 8.57 12.41 -1.70
C ILE A 40 9.91 13.15 -1.62
N ASP A 41 9.88 14.47 -1.50
CA ASP A 41 11.10 15.29 -1.34
C ASP A 41 11.91 14.84 -0.12
N TRP A 42 11.23 14.52 1.00
CA TRP A 42 11.89 14.02 2.19
C TRP A 42 12.51 12.63 1.98
N LEU A 43 11.82 11.71 1.29
CA LEU A 43 12.35 10.37 0.99
C LEU A 43 13.58 10.46 0.06
N GLU A 44 13.51 11.27 -0.99
CA GLU A 44 14.62 11.50 -1.91
C GLU A 44 15.80 12.16 -1.19
N GLY A 45 15.54 13.16 -0.33
CA GLY A 45 16.55 13.80 0.52
C GLY A 45 17.17 12.85 1.56
N LYS A 46 16.54 11.70 1.84
CA LYS A 46 17.10 10.62 2.67
C LYS A 46 17.82 9.54 1.86
N GLY A 47 17.94 9.72 0.54
CA GLY A 47 18.61 8.77 -0.36
C GLY A 47 17.78 7.53 -0.67
N VAL A 48 16.46 7.59 -0.49
CA VAL A 48 15.57 6.50 -0.93
C VAL A 48 15.57 6.45 -2.45
N GLN A 49 15.93 5.29 -3.01
CA GLN A 49 15.84 5.09 -4.45
C GLN A 49 14.39 4.76 -4.82
N ILE A 50 13.79 5.57 -5.69
CA ILE A 50 12.42 5.36 -6.17
C ILE A 50 12.48 4.90 -7.63
N ILE A 51 12.04 3.69 -7.89
CA ILE A 51 12.02 3.07 -9.22
C ILE A 51 10.55 2.92 -9.63
N LYS A 52 10.13 3.72 -10.61
CA LYS A 52 8.77 3.76 -11.15
C LYS A 52 8.72 3.03 -12.48
N ARG A 53 7.52 2.70 -12.98
CA ARG A 53 7.32 1.97 -14.25
C ARG A 53 8.17 0.70 -14.30
N ALA A 54 8.26 0.02 -13.16
CA ALA A 54 9.10 -1.16 -12.99
C ALA A 54 8.24 -2.37 -12.65
N LYS A 55 8.08 -3.25 -13.63
CA LYS A 55 7.34 -4.50 -13.47
C LYS A 55 8.14 -5.47 -12.59
N LEU A 56 7.52 -6.01 -11.55
CA LEU A 56 8.11 -7.09 -10.77
C LEU A 56 8.04 -8.39 -11.58
N LEU A 57 9.18 -9.08 -11.72
CA LEU A 57 9.25 -10.37 -12.42
C LEU A 57 9.30 -11.54 -11.45
N GLU A 58 10.16 -11.45 -10.43
CA GLU A 58 10.43 -12.53 -9.49
C GLU A 58 11.02 -11.98 -8.20
N ILE A 59 10.67 -12.58 -7.06
CA ILE A 59 11.34 -12.37 -5.77
C ILE A 59 12.19 -13.62 -5.51
N THR A 60 13.47 -13.42 -5.23
CA THR A 60 14.43 -14.49 -4.91
C THR A 60 14.81 -14.44 -3.43
N GLY A 61 15.59 -15.42 -2.96
CA GLY A 61 16.07 -15.44 -1.57
C GLY A 61 17.03 -14.30 -1.19
N ASN A 62 17.56 -13.57 -2.18
CA ASN A 62 18.54 -12.49 -1.99
C ASN A 62 18.15 -11.17 -2.68
N GLY A 63 16.91 -11.06 -3.19
CA GLY A 63 16.51 -9.86 -3.89
C GLY A 63 15.27 -9.99 -4.76
N LEU A 64 15.20 -9.18 -5.81
CA LEU A 64 14.12 -9.19 -6.78
C LEU A 64 14.58 -8.86 -8.20
N ASN A 65 14.00 -9.53 -9.18
CA ASN A 65 14.13 -9.22 -10.60
C ASN A 65 13.01 -8.27 -11.01
N ILE A 66 13.37 -7.16 -11.64
CA ILE A 66 12.44 -6.18 -12.18
C ILE A 66 12.71 -5.91 -13.66
N GLN A 67 11.70 -5.45 -14.38
CA GLN A 67 11.82 -4.95 -15.74
C GLN A 67 11.37 -3.49 -15.79
N THR A 68 12.27 -2.61 -16.21
CA THR A 68 11.98 -1.19 -16.46
C THR A 68 11.92 -0.95 -17.96
N GLU A 69 11.12 0.02 -18.39
CA GLU A 69 11.06 0.40 -19.82
C GLU A 69 12.42 0.95 -20.32
N LYS A 70 13.17 1.63 -19.45
CA LYS A 70 14.42 2.31 -19.82
C LYS A 70 15.65 1.41 -19.81
N GLU A 71 15.78 0.55 -18.81
CA GLU A 71 17.01 -0.24 -18.58
C GLU A 71 16.81 -1.74 -18.86
N GLY A 72 15.59 -2.16 -19.19
CA GLY A 72 15.26 -3.57 -19.37
C GLY A 72 15.22 -4.32 -18.05
N LYS A 73 15.61 -5.61 -18.08
CA LYS A 73 15.61 -6.49 -16.91
C LYS A 73 16.84 -6.22 -16.05
N ARG A 74 16.65 -6.07 -14.74
CA ARG A 74 17.75 -5.98 -13.76
C ARG A 74 17.38 -6.64 -12.45
N PHE A 75 18.42 -7.12 -11.76
CA PHE A 75 18.33 -7.66 -10.41
C PHE A 75 18.63 -6.58 -9.38
N LEU A 76 17.83 -6.54 -8.31
CA LEU A 76 18.05 -5.69 -7.14
C LEU A 76 18.35 -6.59 -5.96
N GLU A 77 19.59 -6.55 -5.47
CA GLU A 77 20.00 -7.25 -4.26
C GLU A 77 19.50 -6.50 -3.03
N VAL A 78 18.70 -7.19 -2.20
CA VAL A 78 18.14 -6.64 -0.94
C VAL A 78 18.01 -7.73 0.10
N ASP A 79 18.13 -7.36 1.37
CA ASP A 79 17.97 -8.29 2.49
C ASP A 79 16.50 -8.71 2.71
N ASN A 80 15.56 -7.83 2.37
CA ASN A 80 14.13 -8.01 2.66
C ASN A 80 13.28 -7.41 1.53
N VAL A 81 12.20 -8.09 1.17
CA VAL A 81 11.16 -7.59 0.27
C VAL A 81 9.86 -7.46 1.05
N LEU A 82 9.30 -6.25 1.10
CA LEU A 82 8.04 -5.95 1.77
C LEU A 82 7.01 -5.52 0.73
N THR A 83 5.86 -6.19 0.72
CA THR A 83 4.78 -5.91 -0.23
C THR A 83 3.81 -4.87 0.33
N ALA A 84 3.59 -3.79 -0.42
CA ALA A 84 2.54 -2.80 -0.16
C ALA A 84 1.50 -2.81 -1.30
N LEU A 85 0.92 -3.99 -1.51
CA LEU A 85 -0.06 -4.24 -2.57
C LEU A 85 -1.46 -3.72 -2.20
N PRO A 86 -2.37 -3.56 -3.18
CA PRO A 86 -3.76 -3.19 -2.90
C PRO A 86 -4.42 -4.13 -1.88
N LEU A 87 -5.19 -3.54 -0.97
CA LEU A 87 -5.99 -4.29 0.00
C LEU A 87 -7.17 -4.96 -0.71
N MET A 88 -7.56 -6.14 -0.23
CA MET A 88 -8.73 -6.88 -0.71
C MET A 88 -9.73 -7.08 0.43
N PRO A 89 -11.05 -7.11 0.13
CA PRO A 89 -12.06 -7.48 1.12
C PRO A 89 -11.80 -8.85 1.74
N ASN A 90 -12.23 -9.05 2.98
CA ASN A 90 -12.14 -10.35 3.66
C ASN A 90 -13.46 -11.12 3.54
N GLU A 91 -13.74 -11.64 2.35
CA GLU A 91 -14.99 -12.35 2.04
C GLU A 91 -15.19 -13.61 2.90
N ASN A 92 -14.11 -14.28 3.31
CA ASN A 92 -14.19 -15.49 4.13
C ASN A 92 -14.77 -15.17 5.51
N MET A 93 -14.26 -14.11 6.14
CA MET A 93 -14.79 -13.63 7.42
C MET A 93 -16.27 -13.27 7.31
N LEU A 94 -16.70 -12.61 6.22
CA LEU A 94 -18.13 -12.29 6.02
C LEU A 94 -19.02 -13.53 5.94
N LYS A 95 -18.52 -14.60 5.31
CA LYS A 95 -19.26 -15.87 5.19
C LYS A 95 -19.45 -16.57 6.53
N GLU A 96 -18.50 -16.43 7.46
CA GLU A 96 -18.57 -17.05 8.80
C GLU A 96 -19.73 -16.51 9.65
N PHE A 97 -20.17 -15.27 9.40
CA PHE A 97 -21.28 -14.67 10.15
C PHE A 97 -22.66 -15.01 9.56
N ASN A 98 -22.74 -15.63 8.39
CA ASN A 98 -24.02 -15.94 7.74
C ASN A 98 -24.93 -16.77 8.66
N GLY A 99 -26.12 -16.23 8.98
CA GLY A 99 -27.10 -16.89 9.83
C GLY A 99 -26.84 -16.79 11.34
N CYS A 100 -25.81 -16.05 11.78
CA CYS A 100 -25.54 -15.84 13.20
C CYS A 100 -26.53 -14.89 13.89
N ALA A 101 -27.24 -14.04 13.13
CA ALA A 101 -28.21 -13.09 13.64
C ALA A 101 -29.31 -12.80 12.59
N PRO A 102 -30.48 -12.26 12.99
CA PRO A 102 -31.52 -11.82 12.05
C PRO A 102 -31.05 -10.74 11.08
N GLU A 103 -30.10 -9.91 11.51
CA GLU A 103 -29.53 -8.81 10.73
C GLU A 103 -28.00 -8.77 10.90
N ILE A 104 -27.30 -8.62 9.79
CA ILE A 104 -25.83 -8.62 9.72
C ILE A 104 -25.41 -7.53 8.74
N HIS A 105 -24.52 -6.64 9.17
CA HIS A 105 -23.97 -5.57 8.33
C HIS A 105 -22.46 -5.68 8.22
N ALA A 106 -21.97 -5.77 6.99
CA ALA A 106 -20.55 -5.60 6.68
C ALA A 106 -20.26 -4.13 6.38
N ILE A 107 -19.35 -3.51 7.15
CA ILE A 107 -18.98 -2.09 7.04
C ILE A 107 -17.46 -1.90 7.02
N GLY A 108 -17.01 -0.89 6.29
CA GLY A 108 -15.60 -0.53 6.17
C GLY A 108 -14.79 -1.56 5.38
N ASP A 109 -13.50 -1.66 5.71
CA ASP A 109 -12.51 -2.38 4.90
C ASP A 109 -12.79 -3.88 4.73
N CYS A 110 -13.56 -4.49 5.64
CA CYS A 110 -13.92 -5.91 5.52
C CYS A 110 -14.78 -6.17 4.26
N LYS A 111 -15.50 -5.15 3.78
CA LYS A 111 -16.36 -5.18 2.60
C LYS A 111 -15.74 -4.42 1.44
N THR A 112 -15.33 -3.17 1.67
CA THR A 112 -14.78 -2.28 0.64
C THR A 112 -13.57 -1.58 1.21
N PRO A 113 -12.33 -2.06 0.96
CA PRO A 113 -11.13 -1.38 1.40
C PRO A 113 -11.09 0.07 0.92
N GLY A 114 -10.89 0.98 1.86
CA GLY A 114 -10.92 2.43 1.60
C GLY A 114 -9.97 3.20 2.51
N LEU A 115 -10.29 4.46 2.74
CA LEU A 115 -9.63 5.29 3.72
C LEU A 115 -10.31 5.12 5.09
N ILE A 116 -9.60 5.51 6.15
CA ILE A 116 -10.14 5.53 7.52
C ILE A 116 -11.47 6.32 7.59
N VAL A 117 -11.59 7.41 6.83
CA VAL A 117 -12.82 8.21 6.77
C VAL A 117 -13.99 7.45 6.15
N ASP A 118 -13.74 6.56 5.19
CA ASP A 118 -14.78 5.74 4.57
C ASP A 118 -15.31 4.72 5.58
N ALA A 119 -14.42 4.07 6.32
CA ALA A 119 -14.80 3.13 7.39
C ALA A 119 -15.60 3.83 8.50
N ILE A 120 -15.20 5.04 8.93
CA ILE A 120 -15.94 5.84 9.91
C ILE A 120 -17.33 6.19 9.37
N HIS A 121 -17.41 6.65 8.12
CA HIS A 121 -18.67 7.06 7.49
C HIS A 121 -19.64 5.90 7.31
N GLU A 122 -19.16 4.72 6.90
CA GLU A 122 -19.98 3.52 6.79
C GLU A 122 -20.52 3.07 8.16
N GLY A 123 -19.67 3.09 9.19
CA GLY A 123 -20.10 2.79 10.56
C GLY A 123 -21.16 3.76 11.06
N PHE A 124 -20.99 5.07 10.83
CA PHE A 124 -21.99 6.08 11.16
C PHE A 124 -23.31 5.82 10.44
N LYS A 125 -23.27 5.60 9.12
CA LYS A 125 -24.46 5.34 8.30
C LYS A 125 -25.26 4.14 8.79
N VAL A 126 -24.61 3.03 9.13
CA VAL A 126 -25.33 1.88 9.67
C VAL A 126 -25.88 2.22 11.05
N GLY A 127 -25.06 2.79 11.94
CA GLY A 127 -25.46 3.10 13.31
C GLY A 127 -26.68 4.02 13.46
N ILE A 128 -26.92 4.94 12.52
CA ILE A 128 -28.10 5.81 12.52
C ILE A 128 -29.36 5.18 11.89
N ASN A 129 -29.23 4.01 11.26
CA ASN A 129 -30.32 3.28 10.60
C ASN A 129 -30.66 1.96 11.30
N LEU A 130 -30.07 1.71 12.48
CA LEU A 130 -30.44 0.61 13.38
C LEU A 130 -31.70 0.94 14.19
#